data_AF-A0A1V6KHB9-F1
#
_entry.id   AF-A0A1V6KHB9-F1
#
_cell.length_a   1.000
_cell.length_b   1.000
_cell.length_c   1.000
_cell.angle_alpha   90.00
_cell.angle_beta   90.00
_cell.angle_gamma   90.00
#
_symmetry.space_group_name_H-M   'P 1'
#
loop_
_entity.id
_entity.type
_entity.pdbx_description
1 polymer ?
#
loop_
_entity_poly.entity_id
_entity_poly.type
_entity_poly.pdbx_seq_one_letter_code
_entity_poly.pdbx_strand_id
1 'polypeptide(L)'
;MIPMKTNQARLSLFLILIVGIAFLGIFPVAAQAGYGKGMGNQGVMGPTVVREWFRSLNLTDQDLDKLEKILQSRELELVKAQNEIRILQTQIANILVDPDPDLKAIDEAISKSLQYEKIVRMIQIDRQVAIRKVFGEDRWQTILFLVHEARMSEKAGRFANSFSTKGLSAEEANRYGRLLGMLRRIM
;
A
#
# COMPACT_ATOMS: atom_id res chain seq x y z
N MET A 1 -24.96 51.30 6.94
CA MET A 1 -24.03 50.31 7.54
C MET A 1 -24.73 48.97 7.61
N ILE A 2 -24.44 48.08 6.66
CA ILE A 2 -24.96 46.71 6.63
C ILE A 2 -23.76 45.82 6.99
N PRO A 3 -23.83 44.99 8.04
CA PRO A 3 -22.70 44.17 8.42
C PRO A 3 -22.50 43.03 7.41
N MET A 4 -21.34 43.01 6.76
CA MET A 4 -20.81 41.86 6.03
C MET A 4 -20.69 40.68 7.00
N LYS A 5 -21.60 39.71 6.88
CA LYS A 5 -21.45 38.40 7.50
C LYS A 5 -20.36 37.65 6.73
N THR A 6 -19.19 37.58 7.35
CA THR A 6 -17.99 36.90 6.90
C THR A 6 -18.28 35.44 6.54
N ASN A 7 -18.09 35.09 5.26
CA ASN A 7 -18.18 33.74 4.70
C ASN A 7 -17.01 32.81 5.15
N GLN A 8 -16.56 32.93 6.41
CA GLN A 8 -15.47 32.09 6.93
C GLN A 8 -15.90 30.65 7.24
N ALA A 9 -17.20 30.35 7.24
CA ALA A 9 -17.71 29.01 7.51
C ALA A 9 -17.65 28.04 6.31
N ARG A 10 -17.31 28.51 5.10
CA ARG A 10 -17.19 27.64 3.90
C ARG A 10 -15.76 27.23 3.56
N LEU A 11 -14.74 27.91 4.11
CA LEU A 11 -13.33 27.58 3.89
C LEU A 11 -12.83 26.43 4.78
N SER A 12 -13.47 26.18 5.92
CA SER A 12 -13.03 25.13 6.86
C SER A 12 -13.50 23.72 6.50
N LEU A 13 -14.33 23.53 5.46
CA LEU A 13 -14.82 22.20 5.08
C LEU A 13 -13.98 21.51 3.99
N PHE A 14 -13.06 22.24 3.33
CA PHE A 14 -12.16 21.65 2.31
C PHE A 14 -10.81 21.19 2.87
N LEU A 15 -10.54 21.46 4.14
CA LEU A 15 -9.28 21.09 4.82
C LEU A 15 -9.23 19.63 5.32
N ILE A 16 -10.28 18.83 5.07
CA ILE A 16 -10.30 17.40 5.44
C ILE A 16 -9.91 16.49 4.26
N LEU A 17 -9.83 17.00 3.02
CA LEU A 17 -9.55 16.13 1.87
C LEU A 17 -8.05 15.95 1.52
N ILE A 18 -7.13 16.63 2.20
CA ILE A 18 -5.70 16.66 1.79
C ILE A 18 -4.78 15.78 2.67
N VAL A 19 -5.29 15.17 3.74
CA VAL A 19 -4.47 14.28 4.61
C VAL A 19 -4.85 12.79 4.50
N GLY A 20 -5.94 12.45 3.78
CA GLY A 20 -6.45 11.08 3.72
C GLY A 20 -5.79 10.13 2.71
N ILE A 21 -5.11 10.64 1.69
CA ILE A 21 -4.69 9.81 0.53
C ILE A 21 -3.17 9.52 0.52
N ALA A 22 -2.41 10.13 1.43
CA ALA A 22 -0.97 9.92 1.50
C ALA A 22 -0.54 8.67 2.28
N PHE A 23 -1.43 7.93 2.96
CA PHE A 23 -0.97 6.85 3.86
C PHE A 23 -1.88 5.64 4.11
N LEU A 24 -2.88 5.36 3.27
CA LEU A 24 -3.70 4.16 3.46
C LEU A 24 -3.81 3.34 2.18
N GLY A 25 -3.16 2.18 2.21
CA GLY A 25 -3.67 1.03 1.47
C GLY A 25 -5.13 0.76 1.87
N ILE A 26 -5.81 -0.03 1.03
CA ILE A 26 -7.16 -0.57 1.21
C ILE A 26 -8.25 0.32 0.59
N PHE A 27 -8.60 0.03 -0.66
CA PHE A 27 -10.02 -0.22 -0.93
C PHE A 27 -10.26 -1.71 -0.65
N PRO A 28 -11.18 -2.08 0.24
CA PRO A 28 -11.65 -3.45 0.29
C PRO A 28 -12.63 -3.60 -0.86
N VAL A 29 -12.26 -4.37 -1.89
CA VAL A 29 -13.27 -4.92 -2.78
C VAL A 29 -14.10 -5.85 -1.90
N ALA A 30 -15.33 -5.47 -1.62
CA ALA A 30 -16.27 -6.26 -0.84
C ALA A 30 -16.62 -7.55 -1.62
N ALA A 31 -15.76 -8.56 -1.50
CA ALA A 31 -16.14 -9.94 -1.74
C ALA A 31 -16.74 -10.45 -0.42
N GLN A 32 -18.05 -10.23 -0.28
CA GLN A 32 -18.86 -10.86 0.74
C GLN A 32 -19.00 -12.35 0.40
N ALA A 33 -17.96 -13.13 0.71
CA ALA A 33 -18.02 -14.58 0.82
C ALA A 33 -17.50 -14.92 2.22
N GLY A 34 -18.32 -15.60 3.02
CA GLY A 34 -18.07 -15.80 4.45
C GLY A 34 -16.71 -16.42 4.72
N TYR A 35 -15.91 -15.79 5.58
CA TYR A 35 -14.62 -16.32 6.00
C TYR A 35 -14.49 -16.27 7.52
N GLY A 36 -14.37 -17.46 8.11
CA GLY A 36 -13.59 -17.73 9.32
C GLY A 36 -14.05 -17.06 10.61
N LYS A 37 -14.89 -17.78 11.35
CA LYS A 37 -15.14 -17.60 12.79
C LYS A 37 -13.80 -17.58 13.55
N GLY A 38 -13.28 -16.41 13.94
CA GLY A 38 -12.06 -16.33 14.77
C GLY A 38 -11.29 -15.01 14.89
N MET A 39 -11.52 -13.97 14.09
CA MET A 39 -10.76 -12.71 14.23
C MET A 39 -11.54 -11.64 15.02
N GLY A 40 -11.66 -11.86 16.32
CA GLY A 40 -12.07 -10.80 17.26
C GLY A 40 -10.84 -10.07 17.77
N ASN A 41 -10.65 -8.79 17.42
CA ASN A 41 -9.84 -7.80 18.12
C ASN A 41 -8.46 -8.24 18.70
N GLN A 42 -7.79 -9.22 18.07
CA GLN A 42 -6.48 -9.69 18.48
C GLN A 42 -5.41 -8.93 17.68
N GLY A 43 -4.39 -8.44 18.39
CA GLY A 43 -3.31 -7.65 17.81
C GLY A 43 -2.49 -8.39 16.75
N VAL A 44 -1.41 -7.73 16.32
CA VAL A 44 -0.41 -8.27 15.39
C VAL A 44 -0.02 -9.73 15.71
N MET A 45 0.19 -10.53 14.68
CA MET A 45 0.50 -11.95 14.83
C MET A 45 1.86 -12.16 15.48
N GLY A 46 1.98 -13.21 16.30
CA GLY A 46 3.25 -13.61 16.89
C GLY A 46 4.20 -14.24 15.85
N PRO A 47 5.51 -14.29 16.14
CA PRO A 47 6.51 -14.68 15.16
C PRO A 47 6.46 -16.17 14.79
N THR A 48 5.86 -17.01 15.65
CA THR A 48 5.64 -18.43 15.33
C THR A 48 4.64 -18.60 14.18
N VAL A 49 3.50 -17.92 14.24
CA VAL A 49 2.45 -17.97 13.20
C VAL A 49 2.99 -17.45 11.87
N VAL A 50 3.69 -16.31 11.89
CA VAL A 50 4.30 -15.72 10.68
C VAL A 50 5.33 -16.66 10.04
N ARG A 51 6.15 -17.35 10.85
CA ARG A 51 7.09 -18.35 10.34
C ARG A 51 6.40 -19.57 9.76
N GLU A 52 5.28 -20.01 10.33
CA GLU A 52 4.50 -21.11 9.77
C GLU A 52 3.94 -20.76 8.39
N TRP A 53 3.40 -19.54 8.24
CA TRP A 53 2.99 -19.03 6.92
C TRP A 53 4.16 -18.94 5.94
N PHE A 54 5.33 -18.49 6.40
CA PHE A 54 6.51 -18.47 5.54
C PHE A 54 6.92 -19.89 5.09
N ARG A 55 6.94 -20.86 6.00
CA ARG A 55 7.31 -22.24 5.70
C ARG A 55 6.29 -22.92 4.80
N SER A 56 5.00 -22.66 4.96
CA SER A 56 3.96 -23.22 4.11
C SER A 56 4.07 -22.74 2.65
N LEU A 57 4.69 -21.58 2.41
CA LEU A 57 4.98 -21.14 1.05
C LEU A 57 6.03 -21.99 0.35
N ASN A 58 6.88 -22.72 1.09
CA ASN A 58 7.97 -23.55 0.56
C ASN A 58 8.76 -22.82 -0.56
N LEU A 59 9.15 -21.57 -0.30
CA LEU A 59 9.83 -20.73 -1.29
C LEU A 59 11.25 -21.22 -1.55
N THR A 60 11.56 -21.44 -2.82
CA THR A 60 12.93 -21.64 -3.30
C THR A 60 13.59 -20.29 -3.63
N ASP A 61 14.91 -20.28 -3.83
CA ASP A 61 15.59 -19.06 -4.30
C ASP A 61 15.12 -18.65 -5.70
N GLN A 62 14.83 -19.63 -6.56
CA GLN A 62 14.26 -19.38 -7.89
C GLN A 62 12.88 -18.73 -7.81
N ASP A 63 12.07 -19.12 -6.83
CA ASP A 63 10.77 -18.49 -6.58
C ASP A 63 10.93 -17.03 -6.15
N LEU A 64 11.86 -16.75 -5.24
CA LEU A 64 12.17 -15.38 -4.83
C LEU A 64 12.69 -14.53 -6.01
N ASP A 65 13.49 -15.12 -6.91
CA ASP A 65 13.95 -14.44 -8.11
C ASP A 65 12.80 -14.12 -9.09
N LYS A 66 11.84 -15.04 -9.25
CA LYS A 66 10.63 -14.79 -10.06
C LYS A 66 9.81 -13.65 -9.45
N LEU A 67 9.61 -13.67 -8.13
CA LEU A 67 8.89 -12.62 -7.42
C LEU A 67 9.57 -11.26 -7.61
N GLU A 68 10.89 -11.20 -7.40
CA GLU A 68 11.66 -9.96 -7.57
C GLU A 68 11.56 -9.44 -9.02
N LYS A 69 11.66 -10.32 -10.03
CA LYS A 69 11.48 -9.93 -11.44
C LYS A 69 10.10 -9.33 -11.72
N ILE A 70 9.04 -9.91 -11.14
CA ILE A 70 7.68 -9.35 -11.27
C ILE A 70 7.65 -7.93 -10.69
N LEU A 71 8.21 -7.74 -9.49
CA LEU A 71 8.25 -6.43 -8.83
C LEU A 71 9.06 -5.41 -9.63
N GLN A 72 10.20 -5.81 -10.20
CA GLN A 72 11.10 -4.92 -10.95
C GLN A 72 10.53 -4.47 -12.31
N SER A 73 9.72 -5.31 -12.96
CA SER A 73 9.28 -5.11 -14.36
C SER A 73 8.75 -3.70 -14.70
N ARG A 74 8.07 -3.05 -13.75
CA ARG A 74 7.50 -1.70 -13.90
C ARG A 74 7.82 -0.77 -12.73
N GLU A 75 8.87 -1.05 -11.97
CA GLU A 75 9.22 -0.26 -10.77
C GLU A 75 9.55 1.20 -11.12
N LEU A 76 10.30 1.44 -12.20
CA LEU A 76 10.63 2.80 -12.62
C LEU A 76 9.37 3.61 -13.00
N GLU A 77 8.44 2.97 -13.70
CA GLU A 77 7.17 3.59 -14.10
C GLU A 77 6.30 3.91 -12.88
N LEU A 78 6.23 3.00 -11.91
CA LEU A 78 5.55 3.20 -10.64
C LEU A 78 6.10 4.41 -9.89
N VAL A 79 7.43 4.47 -9.72
CA VAL A 79 8.10 5.58 -9.02
C VAL A 79 7.86 6.90 -9.73
N LYS A 80 7.94 6.92 -11.07
CA LYS A 80 7.63 8.13 -11.86
C LYS A 80 6.20 8.60 -11.64
N ALA A 81 5.21 7.71 -11.77
CA ALA A 81 3.81 8.06 -11.56
C ALA A 81 3.54 8.58 -10.14
N GLN A 82 4.14 7.97 -9.11
CA GLN A 82 4.03 8.44 -7.73
C GLN A 82 4.65 9.82 -7.51
N ASN A 83 5.79 10.10 -8.15
CA ASN A 83 6.42 11.41 -8.08
C ASN A 83 5.58 12.48 -8.78
N GLU A 84 5.01 12.17 -9.94
CA GLU A 84 4.11 13.08 -10.65
C GLU A 84 2.87 13.42 -9.82
N ILE A 85 2.26 12.43 -9.15
CA ILE A 85 1.16 12.67 -8.19
C ILE A 85 1.59 13.65 -7.10
N ARG A 86 2.77 13.46 -6.48
CA ARG A 86 3.25 14.39 -5.44
C ARG A 86 3.47 15.80 -5.99
N ILE A 87 4.06 15.94 -7.18
CA ILE A 87 4.28 17.24 -7.82
C ILE A 87 2.93 17.95 -8.02
N LEU A 88 1.93 17.25 -8.52
CA LEU A 88 0.59 17.82 -8.74
C LEU A 88 -0.10 18.18 -7.43
N GLN A 89 0.03 17.35 -6.39
CA GLN A 89 -0.46 17.67 -5.05
C GLN A 89 0.21 18.92 -4.47
N THR A 90 1.52 19.08 -4.66
CA THR A 90 2.24 20.29 -4.25
C THR A 90 1.79 21.51 -5.06
N GLN A 91 1.54 21.36 -6.36
CA GLN A 91 1.00 22.45 -7.18
C GLN A 91 -0.38 22.90 -6.69
N ILE A 92 -1.29 21.97 -6.41
CA ILE A 92 -2.61 22.26 -5.83
C ILE A 92 -2.45 22.98 -4.48
N ALA A 93 -1.58 22.46 -3.60
CA ALA A 93 -1.33 23.08 -2.30
C ALA A 93 -0.84 24.54 -2.44
N ASN A 94 0.04 24.82 -3.41
CA ASN A 94 0.53 26.17 -3.68
C ASN A 94 -0.58 27.10 -4.19
N ILE A 95 -1.47 26.63 -5.09
CA ILE A 95 -2.59 27.43 -5.59
C ILE A 95 -3.54 27.79 -4.45
N LEU A 96 -3.80 26.85 -3.54
CA LEU A 96 -4.71 27.06 -2.40
C LEU A 96 -4.21 28.05 -1.34
N VAL A 97 -2.94 28.44 -1.39
CA VAL A 97 -2.39 29.51 -0.52
C VAL A 97 -2.84 30.90 -1.00
N ASP A 98 -3.19 31.03 -2.28
CA ASP A 98 -3.68 32.30 -2.85
C ASP A 98 -5.06 32.66 -2.26
N PRO A 99 -5.29 33.92 -1.84
CA PRO A 99 -6.62 34.38 -1.40
C PRO A 99 -7.72 34.28 -2.47
N ASP A 100 -7.38 34.23 -3.75
CA ASP A 100 -8.29 33.99 -4.88
C ASP A 100 -7.77 32.85 -5.78
N PRO A 101 -7.90 31.59 -5.35
CA PRO A 101 -7.27 30.45 -6.01
C PRO A 101 -7.89 30.17 -7.39
N ASP A 102 -7.03 29.91 -8.38
CA ASP A 102 -7.46 29.51 -9.73
C ASP A 102 -8.07 28.09 -9.70
N LEU A 103 -9.40 28.03 -9.66
CA LEU A 103 -10.16 26.79 -9.64
C LEU A 103 -9.96 25.95 -10.91
N LYS A 104 -9.67 26.57 -12.05
CA LYS A 104 -9.42 25.85 -13.30
C LYS A 104 -8.06 25.14 -13.26
N ALA A 105 -7.03 25.83 -12.78
CA ALA A 105 -5.71 25.23 -12.58
C ALA A 105 -5.75 24.06 -11.58
N ILE A 106 -6.57 24.16 -10.52
CA ILE A 106 -6.80 23.07 -9.57
C ILE A 106 -7.46 21.87 -10.27
N ASP A 107 -8.53 22.07 -11.04
CA ASP A 107 -9.23 20.99 -11.74
C ASP A 107 -8.34 20.26 -12.76
N GLU A 108 -7.52 21.01 -13.50
CA GLU A 108 -6.54 20.44 -14.44
C GLU A 108 -5.49 19.59 -13.70
N ALA A 109 -4.95 20.08 -12.58
CA ALA A 109 -3.98 19.36 -11.77
C ALA A 109 -4.58 18.07 -11.16
N ILE A 110 -5.81 18.13 -10.65
CA ILE A 110 -6.55 16.96 -10.15
C ILE A 110 -6.75 15.94 -11.25
N SER A 111 -7.26 16.37 -12.42
CA SER A 111 -7.53 15.50 -13.56
C SER A 111 -6.27 14.76 -14.01
N LYS A 112 -5.12 15.45 -14.05
CA LYS A 112 -3.83 14.84 -14.37
C LYS A 112 -3.35 13.89 -13.27
N SER A 113 -3.56 14.22 -11.99
CA SER A 113 -3.19 13.35 -10.87
C SER A 113 -3.93 12.03 -10.94
N LEU A 114 -5.23 12.06 -11.22
CA LEU A 114 -6.07 10.86 -11.36
C LEU A 114 -5.60 9.93 -12.48
N GLN A 115 -5.05 10.48 -13.57
CA GLN A 115 -4.45 9.66 -14.64
C GLN A 115 -3.23 8.88 -14.15
N TYR A 116 -2.35 9.51 -13.37
CA TYR A 116 -1.21 8.83 -12.77
C TYR A 116 -1.62 7.84 -11.67
N GLU A 117 -2.65 8.16 -10.88
CA GLU A 117 -3.21 7.21 -9.91
C GLU A 117 -3.72 5.94 -10.62
N LYS A 118 -4.42 6.08 -11.75
CA LYS A 118 -4.81 4.94 -12.58
C LYS A 118 -3.59 4.11 -12.99
N ILE A 119 -2.49 4.73 -13.42
CA ILE A 119 -1.25 4.02 -13.79
C ILE A 119 -0.71 3.23 -12.60
N VAL A 120 -0.61 3.86 -11.42
CA VAL A 120 -0.17 3.20 -10.18
C VAL A 120 -1.05 1.97 -9.88
N ARG A 121 -2.38 2.13 -9.93
CA ARG A 121 -3.33 1.05 -9.66
C ARG A 121 -3.20 -0.09 -10.66
N MET A 122 -3.03 0.22 -11.95
CA MET A 122 -2.83 -0.81 -12.97
C MET A 122 -1.53 -1.59 -12.74
N ILE A 123 -0.42 -0.93 -12.42
CA ILE A 123 0.84 -1.60 -12.10
C ILE A 123 0.68 -2.54 -10.88
N GLN A 124 0.00 -2.07 -9.83
CA GLN A 124 -0.30 -2.88 -8.66
C GLN A 124 -1.11 -4.12 -9.04
N ILE A 125 -2.22 -3.95 -9.79
CA ILE A 125 -3.06 -5.06 -10.24
C ILE A 125 -2.26 -6.05 -11.08
N ASP A 126 -1.45 -5.57 -12.02
CA ASP A 126 -0.63 -6.42 -12.89
C ASP A 126 0.34 -7.27 -12.07
N ARG A 127 0.98 -6.69 -11.03
CA ARG A 127 1.84 -7.44 -10.09
C ARG A 127 1.05 -8.53 -9.38
N GLN A 128 -0.11 -8.22 -8.83
CA GLN A 128 -0.94 -9.19 -8.10
C GLN A 128 -1.35 -10.36 -9.02
N VAL A 129 -1.77 -10.04 -10.24
CA VAL A 129 -2.13 -11.04 -11.26
C VAL A 129 -0.92 -11.89 -11.65
N ALA A 130 0.25 -11.28 -11.85
CA ALA A 130 1.47 -11.99 -12.21
C ALA A 130 1.96 -12.92 -11.08
N ILE A 131 1.93 -12.45 -9.83
CA ILE A 131 2.29 -13.27 -8.65
C ILE A 131 1.32 -14.45 -8.56
N ARG A 132 0.01 -14.20 -8.62
CA ARG A 132 -1.01 -15.27 -8.56
C ARG A 132 -0.82 -16.32 -9.65
N LYS A 133 -0.47 -15.90 -10.88
CA LYS A 133 -0.19 -16.83 -12.00
C LYS A 133 1.06 -17.70 -11.76
N VAL A 134 2.11 -17.14 -11.17
CA VAL A 134 3.38 -17.85 -10.94
C VAL A 134 3.29 -18.80 -9.74
N PHE A 135 2.60 -18.38 -8.67
CA PHE A 135 2.59 -19.09 -7.40
C PHE A 135 1.35 -19.96 -7.17
N GLY A 136 0.28 -19.75 -7.94
CA GLY A 136 -1.01 -20.40 -7.72
C GLY A 136 -1.78 -19.79 -6.56
N GLU A 137 -3.04 -20.22 -6.38
CA GLU A 137 -3.97 -19.59 -5.44
C GLU A 137 -3.53 -19.68 -3.97
N ASP A 138 -3.17 -20.87 -3.51
CA ASP A 138 -2.95 -21.12 -2.08
C ASP A 138 -1.70 -20.37 -1.55
N ARG A 139 -0.61 -20.41 -2.32
CA ARG A 139 0.62 -19.66 -2.01
C ARG A 139 0.35 -18.15 -2.12
N TRP A 140 -0.47 -17.73 -3.08
CA TRP A 140 -0.87 -16.34 -3.22
C TRP A 140 -1.62 -15.80 -2.00
N GLN A 141 -2.61 -16.54 -1.48
CA GLN A 141 -3.34 -16.15 -0.27
C GLN A 141 -2.42 -16.04 0.95
N THR A 142 -1.47 -16.96 1.07
CA THR A 142 -0.48 -16.93 2.15
C THR A 142 0.45 -15.70 2.04
N ILE A 143 0.86 -15.33 0.82
CA ILE A 143 1.60 -14.08 0.57
C ILE A 143 0.76 -12.87 1.01
N LEU A 144 -0.55 -12.84 0.70
CA LEU A 144 -1.43 -11.75 1.12
C LEU A 144 -1.53 -11.62 2.66
N PHE A 145 -1.58 -12.74 3.39
CA PHE A 145 -1.54 -12.70 4.86
C PHE A 145 -0.24 -12.11 5.38
N LEU A 146 0.91 -12.48 4.80
CA LEU A 146 2.21 -11.91 5.16
C LEU A 146 2.29 -10.41 4.85
N VAL A 147 1.77 -9.97 3.70
CA VAL A 147 1.72 -8.53 3.35
C VAL A 147 0.83 -7.76 4.34
N HIS A 148 -0.34 -8.31 4.67
CA HIS A 148 -1.24 -7.69 5.64
C HIS A 148 -0.58 -7.57 7.02
N GLU A 149 0.02 -8.63 7.52
CA GLU A 149 0.71 -8.65 8.81
C GLU A 149 1.92 -7.70 8.83
N ALA A 150 2.69 -7.62 7.75
CA ALA A 150 3.79 -6.65 7.62
C ALA A 150 3.30 -5.21 7.83
N ARG A 151 2.20 -4.84 7.17
CA ARG A 151 1.60 -3.51 7.30
C ARG A 151 1.04 -3.24 8.69
N MET A 152 0.31 -4.21 9.25
CA MET A 152 -0.29 -4.07 10.58
C MET A 152 0.78 -3.94 11.66
N SER A 153 1.83 -4.76 11.59
CA SER A 153 2.93 -4.74 12.54
C SER A 153 3.83 -3.50 12.42
N GLU A 154 4.03 -2.97 11.21
CA GLU A 154 4.67 -1.66 11.00
C GLU A 154 3.86 -0.54 11.63
N LYS A 155 2.55 -0.47 11.32
CA LYS A 155 1.66 0.55 11.88
C LYS A 155 1.60 0.51 13.41
N ALA A 156 1.71 -0.68 13.99
CA ALA A 156 1.70 -0.88 15.44
C ALA A 156 3.08 -0.68 16.10
N GLY A 157 4.16 -0.43 15.35
CA GLY A 157 5.52 -0.37 15.88
C GLY A 157 6.02 -1.71 16.45
N ARG A 158 5.44 -2.83 16.00
CA ARG A 158 5.68 -4.19 16.49
C ARG A 158 6.24 -5.12 15.42
N PHE A 159 6.81 -4.58 14.35
CA PHE A 159 7.35 -5.38 13.23
C PHE A 159 8.34 -6.45 13.69
N ALA A 160 9.25 -6.12 14.60
CA ALA A 160 10.22 -7.09 15.14
C ALA A 160 9.56 -8.21 15.98
N ASN A 161 8.37 -7.97 16.54
CA ASN A 161 7.63 -8.98 17.28
C ASN A 161 6.99 -9.99 16.32
N SER A 162 6.45 -9.53 15.18
CA SER A 162 5.83 -10.40 14.18
C SER A 162 6.87 -11.08 13.28
N PHE A 163 7.94 -10.38 12.90
CA PHE A 163 8.90 -10.82 11.88
C PHE A 163 10.30 -11.13 12.44
N SER A 164 10.35 -12.02 13.43
CA SER A 164 11.61 -12.47 14.03
C SER A 164 12.23 -13.65 13.28
N THR A 165 13.52 -13.55 12.95
CA THR A 165 14.34 -14.62 12.36
C THR A 165 14.79 -15.67 13.38
N LYS A 166 14.54 -15.47 14.68
CA LYS A 166 14.94 -16.42 15.73
C LYS A 166 14.28 -17.77 15.49
N GLY A 167 15.08 -18.84 15.49
CA GLY A 167 14.61 -20.21 15.27
C GLY A 167 14.49 -20.61 13.80
N LEU A 168 15.00 -19.79 12.87
CA LEU A 168 15.25 -20.16 11.48
C LEU A 168 16.69 -20.65 11.32
N SER A 169 16.91 -21.60 10.41
CA SER A 169 18.25 -21.89 9.89
C SER A 169 18.82 -20.69 9.12
N ALA A 170 20.13 -20.66 8.87
CA ALA A 170 20.77 -19.56 8.13
C ALA A 170 20.18 -19.37 6.72
N GLU A 171 19.89 -20.48 6.02
CA GLU A 171 19.27 -20.47 4.69
C GLU A 171 17.82 -19.96 4.74
N GLU A 172 17.01 -20.48 5.67
CA GLU A 172 15.64 -19.98 5.88
C GLU A 172 15.63 -18.49 6.24
N ALA A 173 16.53 -18.05 7.12
CA ALA A 173 16.64 -16.66 7.53
C ALA A 173 17.01 -15.74 6.35
N ASN A 174 17.86 -16.20 5.43
CA ASN A 174 18.18 -15.46 4.21
C ASN A 174 16.94 -15.31 3.32
N ARG A 175 16.26 -16.41 3.00
CA ARG A 175 15.03 -16.39 2.18
C ARG A 175 13.92 -15.56 2.82
N TYR A 176 13.78 -15.67 4.13
CA TYR A 176 12.84 -14.88 4.92
C TYR A 176 13.13 -13.39 4.83
N GLY A 177 14.39 -12.99 5.00
CA GLY A 177 14.83 -11.60 4.85
C GLY A 177 14.58 -11.05 3.45
N ARG A 178 14.85 -11.86 2.41
CA ARG A 178 14.55 -11.49 1.01
C ARG A 178 13.06 -11.27 0.79
N LEU A 179 12.22 -12.20 1.25
CA LEU A 179 10.76 -12.07 1.15
C LEU A 179 10.28 -10.81 1.87
N LEU A 180 10.76 -10.55 3.09
CA LEU A 180 10.41 -9.35 3.85
C LEU A 180 10.68 -8.06 3.10
N GLY A 181 11.84 -7.95 2.44
CA GLY A 181 12.17 -6.81 1.59
C GLY A 181 11.21 -6.63 0.40
N MET A 182 10.62 -7.73 -0.07
CA MET A 182 9.65 -7.73 -1.17
C MET A 182 8.22 -7.44 -0.72
N LEU A 183 7.79 -7.84 0.49
CA LEU A 183 6.40 -7.70 0.95
C LEU A 183 5.86 -6.25 0.84
N ARG A 184 6.71 -5.26 1.09
CA ARG A 184 6.35 -3.82 0.99
C ARG A 184 6.08 -3.35 -0.45
N ARG A 185 6.61 -4.06 -1.45
CA ARG A 185 6.56 -3.69 -2.87
C ARG A 185 5.46 -4.43 -3.64
N ILE A 186 4.89 -5.48 -3.03
CA ILE A 186 3.84 -6.31 -3.65
C ILE A 186 2.56 -5.51 -3.92
N MET A 187 2.24 -4.53 -3.08
CA MET A 187 1.10 -3.63 -3.20
C MET A 187 1.57 -2.19 -3.04
#